data_AF-A0A514XJI8-F1
#
_entry.id   AF-A0A514XJI8-F1
#
_cell.length_a   1.000
_cell.length_b   1.000
_cell.length_c   1.000
_cell.angle_alpha   90.00
_cell.angle_beta   90.00
_cell.angle_gamma   90.00
#
_symmetry.space_group_name_H-M   'P 1'
#
loop_
_entity.id
_entity.type
_entity.pdbx_description
1 polymer ?
#
loop_
_entity_poly.entity_id
_entity_poly.type
_entity_poly.pdbx_seq_one_letter_code
_entity_poly.pdbx_strand_id
1 'polypeptide(L)'
;MFSMKILILTLSLLVVSSSFARLSDGKAHLKLKGSQIFASVDEGFHFNKDAPAALVRGEESIDAVKKEPKEFIFDAAKAQKKPFAVNYYVCDDKNTVCEAHEEKFQITNGKLVAASGGTATVAEKAVNTAMVVEAPLKKNKHGFYEDSFNAALKLAAKEKKLLLVDFNAPWCPSCIRLESEAFGEAEFIKATEKFIKFSLNVDKPALKDIGKKYGIRGIPTMIVMNPKGEELTRILDYKPAPVLAKEIAIFQASNKATLTELRKKAEAGDLEARKVLADQAYAALKFEDVVKWLAPTGEQSLLLANSEIRVAESAYEKDKKNAAEYRKTFERWIAVFPHSIDAIEWRPELMKLIKGESKEASAEIKKIGAENISEIQKLLDDEKARAETFAVNKFGDMTGFEKAELLSQQIETYKLMNETKKSEESAAVLAKEVATFNLSVERPGQVLVALPYIKTANMKKNAQEWLEKLLKAHPDSDVYLMKLVVFHMREKQFAQALPYAEKVAVMKSDSALYYQGILADVLKELKQKEKAMDVISKALAMPEAKLESNKSVVTGLLDLKKSL
;
A
#
# COMPACT_ATOMS: atom_id res chain seq x y z
N MET A 1 -12.98 15.67 -27.11
CA MET A 1 -13.81 16.57 -26.29
C MET A 1 -14.63 15.72 -25.34
N PHE A 2 -14.05 15.39 -24.19
CA PHE A 2 -14.69 15.34 -22.88
C PHE A 2 -13.52 15.47 -21.91
N SER A 3 -13.35 16.69 -21.43
CA SER A 3 -12.28 17.12 -20.56
C SER A 3 -12.56 16.50 -19.19
N MET A 4 -11.78 15.49 -18.80
CA MET A 4 -11.77 15.02 -17.42
C MET A 4 -10.94 16.04 -16.63
N LYS A 5 -11.63 17.09 -16.17
CA LYS A 5 -11.09 18.01 -15.17
C LYS A 5 -10.77 17.18 -13.94
N ILE A 6 -9.51 16.78 -13.81
CA ILE A 6 -8.94 16.41 -12.52
C ILE A 6 -8.97 17.71 -11.72
N LEU A 7 -9.88 17.78 -10.76
CA LEU A 7 -9.90 18.83 -9.76
C LEU A 7 -8.66 18.62 -8.87
N ILE A 8 -7.52 19.11 -9.36
CA ILE A 8 -6.32 19.27 -8.54
C ILE A 8 -6.65 20.40 -7.59
N LEU A 9 -7.05 20.03 -6.37
CA LEU A 9 -7.00 20.96 -5.26
C LEU A 9 -5.54 21.38 -5.14
N THR A 10 -5.24 22.62 -5.50
CA THR A 10 -3.97 23.28 -5.22
C THR A 10 -3.76 23.29 -3.71
N LEU A 11 -3.13 22.24 -3.18
CA LEU A 11 -2.55 22.31 -1.84
C LEU A 11 -1.23 23.05 -2.00
N SER A 12 -1.29 24.37 -1.89
CA SER A 12 -0.11 25.19 -1.65
C SER A 12 0.63 24.59 -0.46
N LEU A 13 1.80 24.00 -0.71
CA LEU A 13 2.76 23.60 0.31
C LEU A 13 3.33 24.85 0.95
N LEU A 14 2.51 25.51 1.78
CA LEU A 14 3.01 26.12 3.00
C LEU A 14 3.35 24.95 3.91
N VAL A 15 4.65 24.73 4.11
CA VAL A 15 5.17 23.89 5.19
C VAL A 15 4.80 24.58 6.50
N VAL A 16 3.57 24.37 6.93
CA VAL A 16 3.19 24.47 8.33
C VAL A 16 3.10 23.02 8.78
N SER A 17 4.07 22.60 9.58
CA SER A 17 4.03 21.33 10.32
C SER A 17 2.79 21.31 11.20
N SER A 18 1.67 20.87 10.65
CA SER A 18 0.49 20.50 11.41
C SER A 18 0.61 19.01 11.72
N SER A 19 1.13 18.71 12.91
CA SER A 19 0.96 17.43 13.55
C SER A 19 -0.54 17.08 13.49
N PHE A 20 -0.89 15.96 12.83
CA PHE A 20 -2.28 15.48 12.82
C PHE A 20 -2.73 15.30 14.26
N ALA A 21 -3.85 15.93 14.65
CA ALA A 21 -4.39 15.80 16.00
C ALA A 21 -4.80 14.34 16.25
N ARG A 22 -4.11 13.68 17.18
CA ARG A 22 -4.42 12.35 17.72
C ARG A 22 -5.69 12.41 18.55
N LEU A 23 -6.41 11.29 18.70
CA LEU A 23 -7.69 11.25 19.44
C LEU A 23 -7.50 11.69 20.91
N SER A 24 -6.36 11.33 21.47
CA SER A 24 -5.98 11.65 22.85
C SER A 24 -5.16 12.95 23.01
N ASP A 25 -4.96 13.73 21.93
CA ASP A 25 -4.28 15.02 22.03
C ASP A 25 -5.08 16.00 22.90
N GLY A 26 -4.37 16.64 23.84
CA GLY A 26 -4.96 17.59 24.80
C GLY A 26 -5.88 16.96 25.85
N LYS A 27 -5.91 15.62 25.96
CA LYS A 27 -6.73 14.91 26.96
C LYS A 27 -6.01 14.69 28.28
N ALA A 28 -4.67 14.74 28.28
CA ALA A 28 -3.86 14.69 29.49
C ALA A 28 -3.49 16.11 29.96
N HIS A 29 -3.46 16.32 31.27
CA HIS A 29 -3.17 17.60 31.90
C HIS A 29 -2.12 17.43 32.97
N LEU A 30 -0.96 18.06 32.80
CA LEU A 30 0.18 17.93 33.71
C LEU A 30 0.36 19.21 34.55
N LYS A 31 0.48 19.06 35.87
CA LYS A 31 0.65 20.17 36.81
C LYS A 31 1.77 19.87 37.81
N LEU A 32 2.68 20.83 38.01
CA LEU A 32 3.71 20.75 39.05
C LEU A 32 3.15 21.17 40.41
N LYS A 33 3.37 20.37 41.45
CA LYS A 33 3.13 20.69 42.86
C LYS A 33 4.36 20.28 43.68
N GLY A 34 5.05 21.25 44.27
CA GLY A 34 6.33 21.00 44.93
C GLY A 34 7.35 20.44 43.94
N SER A 35 7.92 19.27 44.25
CA SER A 35 8.85 18.57 43.37
C SER A 35 8.20 17.49 42.48
N GLN A 36 6.87 17.38 42.46
CA GLN A 36 6.16 16.32 41.73
C GLN A 36 5.27 16.87 40.62
N ILE A 37 5.20 16.16 39.50
CA ILE A 37 4.26 16.43 38.41
C ILE A 37 3.10 15.46 38.51
N PHE A 38 1.89 16.00 38.63
CA PHE A 38 0.63 15.25 38.63
C PHE A 38 0.03 15.33 37.24
N ALA A 39 -0.15 14.18 36.60
CA ALA A 39 -0.84 14.04 35.33
C ALA A 39 -2.25 13.49 35.57
N SER A 40 -3.26 14.18 35.08
CA SER A 40 -4.66 13.74 35.06
C SER A 40 -5.15 13.64 33.63
N VAL A 41 -6.27 12.96 33.40
CA VAL A 41 -6.84 12.77 32.05
C VAL A 41 -8.34 13.03 32.05
N ASP A 42 -8.86 13.54 30.93
CA ASP A 42 -10.29 13.83 30.72
C ASP A 42 -11.19 12.58 30.86
N GLU A 43 -12.48 12.79 31.15
CA GLU A 43 -13.49 11.73 31.09
C GLU A 43 -13.56 11.10 29.68
N GLY A 44 -13.78 9.78 29.62
CA GLY A 44 -13.74 9.01 28.37
C GLY A 44 -12.34 8.54 27.97
N PHE A 45 -11.29 8.90 28.72
CA PHE A 45 -9.91 8.48 28.50
C PHE A 45 -9.25 8.02 29.81
N HIS A 46 -8.24 7.16 29.71
CA HIS A 46 -7.42 6.74 30.85
C HIS A 46 -5.95 6.62 30.44
N PHE A 47 -5.04 6.77 31.41
CA PHE A 47 -3.65 6.42 31.22
C PHE A 47 -3.49 4.90 31.21
N ASN A 48 -2.65 4.40 30.30
CA ASN A 48 -2.26 2.99 30.33
C ASN A 48 -1.27 2.74 31.47
N LYS A 49 -1.77 2.37 32.64
CA LYS A 49 -0.95 2.10 33.84
C LYS A 49 0.05 0.95 33.66
N ASP A 50 -0.14 0.09 32.66
CA ASP A 50 0.73 -1.05 32.40
C ASP A 50 1.82 -0.72 31.36
N ALA A 51 1.66 0.37 30.58
CA ALA A 51 2.66 0.86 29.63
C ALA A 51 3.75 1.71 30.32
N PRO A 52 4.98 1.81 29.77
CA PRO A 52 6.02 2.67 30.32
C PRO A 52 5.55 4.13 30.45
N ALA A 53 5.85 4.73 31.59
CA ALA A 53 5.59 6.14 31.83
C ALA A 53 6.73 6.71 32.66
N ALA A 54 7.48 7.65 32.08
CA ALA A 54 8.71 8.14 32.69
C ALA A 54 8.97 9.61 32.35
N LEU A 55 9.67 10.29 33.25
CA LEU A 55 10.32 11.56 32.99
C LEU A 55 11.70 11.27 32.38
N VAL A 56 11.99 11.83 31.21
CA VAL A 56 13.24 11.61 30.46
C VAL A 56 14.03 12.90 30.35
N ARG A 57 15.32 12.84 30.69
CA ARG A 57 16.25 13.97 30.62
C ARG A 57 17.62 13.50 30.13
N GLY A 58 17.95 13.78 28.87
CA GLY A 58 19.16 13.24 28.25
C GLY A 58 19.07 11.72 28.19
N GLU A 59 20.05 11.01 28.77
CA GLU A 59 20.05 9.54 28.88
C GLU A 59 19.36 9.02 30.16
N GLU A 60 18.98 9.90 31.09
CA GLU A 60 18.33 9.51 32.35
C GLU A 60 16.81 9.38 32.16
N SER A 61 16.24 8.24 32.56
CA SER A 61 14.80 7.96 32.55
C SER A 61 14.34 7.60 33.96
N ILE A 62 13.37 8.33 34.49
CA ILE A 62 12.84 8.18 35.85
C ILE A 62 11.38 7.78 35.74
N ASP A 63 11.05 6.55 36.14
CA ASP A 63 9.67 6.05 36.11
C ASP A 63 8.72 6.88 36.97
N ALA A 64 7.44 6.89 36.58
CA ALA A 64 6.37 7.48 37.37
C ALA A 64 6.30 6.81 38.76
N VAL A 65 6.27 7.63 39.81
CA VAL A 65 6.12 7.23 41.22
C VAL A 65 4.75 6.61 41.48
N LYS A 66 3.74 7.00 40.70
CA LYS A 66 2.39 6.43 40.75
C LYS A 66 1.86 6.27 39.33
N LYS A 67 1.20 5.13 39.08
CA LYS A 67 0.55 4.82 37.80
C LYS A 67 -0.85 4.26 38.02
N GLU A 68 -1.86 5.13 38.00
CA GLU A 68 -3.27 4.75 38.03
C GLU A 68 -3.97 5.21 36.75
N PRO A 69 -5.09 4.56 36.33
CA PRO A 69 -5.76 4.88 35.07
C PRO A 69 -6.21 6.35 34.94
N LYS A 70 -6.44 7.05 36.05
CA LYS A 70 -6.83 8.47 36.03
C LYS A 70 -5.76 9.42 36.56
N GLU A 71 -4.64 8.90 37.08
CA GLU A 71 -3.59 9.73 37.68
C GLU A 71 -2.21 9.08 37.61
N PHE A 72 -1.26 9.77 36.97
CA PHE A 72 0.17 9.47 37.09
C PHE A 72 0.87 10.56 37.92
N ILE A 73 1.90 10.16 38.68
CA ILE A 73 2.76 11.09 39.43
C ILE A 73 4.22 10.86 39.05
N PHE A 74 4.94 11.92 38.68
CA PHE A 74 6.36 11.86 38.34
C PHE A 74 7.18 12.68 39.35
N ASP A 75 8.36 12.19 39.74
CA ASP A 75 9.31 12.98 40.53
C ASP A 75 10.17 13.88 39.62
N ALA A 76 10.03 15.19 39.80
CA ALA A 76 10.74 16.22 39.06
C ALA A 76 11.81 16.93 39.90
N ALA A 77 12.15 16.45 41.10
CA ALA A 77 13.17 17.06 41.97
C ALA A 77 14.51 17.24 41.25
N LYS A 78 14.90 16.27 40.41
CA LYS A 78 16.15 16.28 39.63
C LYS A 78 16.05 17.04 38.29
N ALA A 79 14.84 17.48 37.91
CA ALA A 79 14.54 18.08 36.62
C ALA A 79 14.40 19.62 36.67
N GLN A 80 14.56 20.24 37.85
CA GLN A 80 14.27 21.67 38.10
C GLN A 80 15.09 22.69 37.26
N LYS A 81 16.21 22.30 36.66
CA LYS A 81 17.15 23.24 36.01
C LYS A 81 17.42 22.98 34.52
N LYS A 82 16.82 21.95 33.91
CA LYS A 82 17.04 21.59 32.49
C LYS A 82 15.72 21.19 31.83
N PRO A 83 15.59 21.34 30.50
CA PRO A 83 14.46 20.75 29.78
C PRO A 83 14.42 19.23 29.93
N PHE A 84 13.21 18.68 30.00
CA PHE A 84 12.94 17.24 30.09
C PHE A 84 11.67 16.90 29.32
N ALA A 85 11.47 15.64 29.02
CA ALA A 85 10.24 15.10 28.45
C ALA A 85 9.49 14.27 29.49
N VAL A 86 8.16 14.21 29.39
CA VAL A 86 7.34 13.27 30.13
C VAL A 86 6.64 12.36 29.12
N ASN A 87 6.90 11.07 29.24
CA ASN A 87 6.39 10.04 28.35
C ASN A 87 5.28 9.26 29.04
N TYR A 88 4.16 9.04 28.37
CA TYR A 88 3.03 8.25 28.86
C TYR A 88 2.14 7.81 27.70
N TYR A 89 1.11 7.02 27.99
CA TYR A 89 0.13 6.57 27.01
C TYR A 89 -1.27 6.93 27.49
N VAL A 90 -2.09 7.44 26.58
CA VAL A 90 -3.50 7.74 26.83
C VAL A 90 -4.34 6.87 25.91
N CYS A 91 -5.30 6.16 26.50
CA CYS A 91 -6.25 5.32 25.82
C CYS A 91 -7.66 5.90 25.98
N ASP A 92 -8.56 5.60 25.05
CA ASP A 92 -9.98 5.82 25.30
C ASP A 92 -10.52 4.74 26.26
N ASP A 93 -11.56 5.05 27.04
CA ASP A 93 -12.13 4.12 28.04
C ASP A 93 -12.71 2.84 27.41
N LYS A 94 -12.94 2.81 26.09
CA LYS A 94 -13.34 1.61 25.34
C LYS A 94 -12.16 0.76 24.86
N ASN A 95 -10.92 1.19 25.11
CA ASN A 95 -9.68 0.52 24.69
C ASN A 95 -9.62 0.24 23.19
N THR A 96 -10.20 1.13 22.39
CA THR A 96 -10.16 1.03 20.92
C THR A 96 -8.88 1.65 20.36
N VAL A 97 -8.32 2.63 21.06
CA VAL A 97 -7.12 3.36 20.69
C VAL A 97 -6.29 3.60 21.96
N CYS A 98 -4.98 3.36 21.89
CA CYS A 98 -4.01 3.73 22.91
C CYS A 98 -2.82 4.41 22.24
N GLU A 99 -2.63 5.70 22.50
CA GLU A 99 -1.65 6.54 21.81
C GLU A 99 -0.55 6.99 22.78
N ALA A 100 0.70 6.93 22.31
CA ALA A 100 1.86 7.40 23.06
C ALA A 100 1.92 8.93 23.05
N HIS A 101 2.30 9.55 24.17
CA HIS A 101 2.53 10.98 24.33
C HIS A 101 3.94 11.23 24.85
N GLU A 102 4.59 12.24 24.26
CA GLU A 102 5.85 12.82 24.74
C GLU A 102 5.63 14.33 24.85
N GLU A 103 5.62 14.86 26.06
CA GLU A 103 5.45 16.29 26.29
C GLU A 103 6.72 16.89 26.91
N LYS A 104 7.28 17.92 26.26
CA LYS A 104 8.54 18.56 26.67
C LYS A 104 8.29 19.79 27.54
N PHE A 105 8.92 19.80 28.71
CA PHE A 105 8.78 20.87 29.69
C PHE A 105 10.10 21.40 30.20
N GLN A 106 10.03 22.58 30.81
CA GLN A 106 11.03 23.15 31.68
C GLN A 106 10.33 23.73 32.92
N ILE A 107 10.99 23.68 34.08
CA ILE A 107 10.49 24.32 35.29
C ILE A 107 11.09 25.74 35.39
N THR A 108 10.22 26.75 35.38
CA THR A 108 10.61 28.16 35.51
C THR A 108 9.80 28.79 36.62
N ASN A 109 10.47 29.41 37.61
CA ASN A 109 9.84 30.04 38.78
C ASN A 109 8.82 29.13 39.49
N GLY A 110 9.14 27.84 39.64
CA GLY A 110 8.26 26.88 40.30
C GLY A 110 7.00 26.51 39.49
N LYS A 111 6.96 26.80 38.19
CA LYS A 111 5.88 26.39 37.28
C LYS A 111 6.41 25.52 36.15
N LEU A 112 5.59 24.55 35.74
CA LEU A 112 5.84 23.74 34.56
C LEU A 112 5.47 24.56 33.31
N VAL A 113 6.42 24.75 32.40
CA VAL A 113 6.24 25.52 31.16
C VAL A 113 6.64 24.65 29.98
N ALA A 114 5.86 24.67 28.89
CA ALA A 114 6.20 23.96 27.67
C ALA A 114 7.51 24.53 27.07
N ALA A 115 8.44 23.65 26.69
CA ALA A 115 9.69 24.07 26.06
C ALA A 115 9.45 24.41 24.58
N SER A 116 9.60 25.68 24.19
CA SER A 116 9.41 26.13 22.80
C SER A 116 10.62 25.78 21.92
N GLY A 117 10.41 24.95 20.88
CA GLY A 117 11.34 24.77 19.77
C GLY A 117 12.10 23.45 19.77
N GLY A 118 11.86 22.61 18.75
CA GLY A 118 12.70 21.44 18.44
C GLY A 118 11.91 20.23 17.95
N THR A 119 11.90 20.05 16.63
CA THR A 119 11.53 18.83 15.90
C THR A 119 11.98 17.55 16.62
N ALA A 120 11.09 16.56 16.64
CA ALA A 120 11.32 15.25 17.22
C ALA A 120 12.57 14.58 16.64
N THR A 121 13.64 14.51 17.44
CA THR A 121 14.71 13.55 17.26
C THR A 121 14.36 12.30 18.05
N VAL A 122 14.25 11.21 17.31
CA VAL A 122 14.04 9.82 17.74
C VAL A 122 14.98 9.46 18.89
N ALA A 123 14.41 9.02 20.01
CA ALA A 123 15.10 8.17 20.98
C ALA A 123 14.41 6.79 20.96
N GLU A 124 15.01 5.87 20.22
CA GLU A 124 14.81 4.44 20.34
C GLU A 124 15.05 4.00 21.79
N LYS A 125 14.06 3.31 22.38
CA LYS A 125 14.13 2.25 23.41
C LYS A 125 13.09 2.44 24.51
N ALA A 126 12.02 1.67 24.41
CA ALA A 126 11.54 0.82 25.51
C ALA A 126 10.54 -0.17 24.90
N VAL A 127 11.03 -1.39 24.66
CA VAL A 127 10.16 -2.56 24.52
C VAL A 127 9.45 -2.72 25.85
N ASN A 128 8.12 -2.66 25.89
CA ASN A 128 7.38 -3.29 26.98
C ASN A 128 5.96 -3.72 26.61
N THR A 129 5.82 -5.04 26.48
CA THR A 129 4.94 -5.90 27.28
C THR A 129 3.94 -5.22 28.22
N ALA A 130 2.64 -5.40 27.93
CA ALA A 130 1.60 -5.59 28.94
C ALA A 130 0.42 -6.41 28.35
N MET A 131 -0.08 -7.34 29.15
CA MET A 131 -1.17 -8.25 28.84
C MET A 131 -2.51 -7.50 28.82
N VAL A 132 -3.19 -7.52 27.67
CA VAL A 132 -4.64 -7.41 27.61
C VAL A 132 -5.14 -8.85 27.50
N VAL A 133 -6.23 -9.19 28.19
CA VAL A 133 -6.94 -10.46 27.98
C VAL A 133 -7.49 -10.43 26.57
N GLU A 134 -6.67 -10.87 25.61
CA GLU A 134 -6.95 -10.85 24.19
C GLU A 134 -7.93 -11.98 23.87
N ALA A 135 -8.98 -11.65 23.11
CA ALA A 135 -9.81 -12.66 22.45
C ALA A 135 -8.90 -13.66 21.71
N PRO A 136 -9.24 -14.96 21.68
CA PRO A 136 -8.37 -15.97 21.08
C PRO A 136 -8.06 -15.59 19.63
N LEU A 137 -6.76 -15.53 19.32
CA LEU A 137 -6.25 -15.26 17.99
C LEU A 137 -6.88 -16.23 16.98
N LYS A 138 -7.75 -15.70 16.12
CA LYS A 138 -8.39 -16.47 15.05
C LYS A 138 -7.37 -16.73 13.94
N LYS A 139 -7.42 -17.94 13.36
CA LYS A 139 -6.67 -18.29 12.14
C LYS A 139 -7.59 -18.39 10.93
N ASN A 140 -7.09 -17.99 9.77
CA ASN A 140 -7.72 -18.32 8.49
C ASN A 140 -7.37 -19.75 8.03
N LYS A 141 -7.93 -20.16 6.88
CA LYS A 141 -7.74 -21.52 6.31
C LYS A 141 -6.27 -21.87 6.01
N HIS A 142 -5.39 -20.88 5.85
CA HIS A 142 -3.95 -21.06 5.60
C HIS A 142 -3.09 -20.95 6.88
N GLY A 143 -3.73 -20.86 8.05
CA GLY A 143 -3.06 -20.79 9.34
C GLY A 143 -2.44 -19.44 9.67
N PHE A 144 -2.82 -18.36 8.96
CA PHE A 144 -2.46 -17.01 9.33
C PHE A 144 -3.39 -16.52 10.43
N TYR A 145 -2.80 -15.95 11.48
CA TYR A 145 -3.54 -15.21 12.51
C TYR A 145 -4.12 -13.91 11.94
N GLU A 146 -5.26 -13.48 12.46
CA GLU A 146 -5.95 -12.25 12.03
C GLU A 146 -6.25 -11.33 13.22
N ASP A 147 -6.73 -10.13 12.90
CA ASP A 147 -7.29 -9.11 13.80
C ASP A 147 -6.30 -8.41 14.77
N SER A 148 -5.55 -9.14 15.59
CA SER A 148 -4.65 -8.52 16.58
C SER A 148 -3.16 -8.71 16.24
N PHE A 149 -2.58 -7.69 15.61
CA PHE A 149 -1.15 -7.68 15.28
C PHE A 149 -0.25 -7.75 16.53
N ASN A 150 -0.63 -7.04 17.60
CA ASN A 150 0.12 -7.06 18.85
C ASN A 150 0.09 -8.45 19.52
N ALA A 151 -1.04 -9.15 19.46
CA ALA A 151 -1.14 -10.52 19.95
C ALA A 151 -0.22 -11.46 19.15
N ALA A 152 -0.14 -11.28 17.83
CA ALA A 152 0.77 -12.06 16.98
C ALA A 152 2.26 -11.80 17.32
N LEU A 153 2.64 -10.54 17.61
CA LEU A 153 3.99 -10.21 18.10
C LEU A 153 4.30 -10.86 19.46
N LYS A 154 3.36 -10.80 20.41
CA LYS A 154 3.51 -11.47 21.72
C LYS A 154 3.67 -12.98 21.56
N LEU A 155 2.89 -13.59 20.67
CA LEU A 155 3.00 -15.02 20.36
C LEU A 155 4.36 -15.36 19.74
N ALA A 156 4.83 -14.55 18.79
CA ALA A 156 6.15 -14.70 18.18
C ALA A 156 7.28 -14.61 19.23
N ALA A 157 7.17 -13.69 20.20
CA ALA A 157 8.11 -13.59 21.31
C ALA A 157 8.07 -14.80 22.24
N LYS A 158 6.87 -15.26 22.61
CA LYS A 158 6.67 -16.45 23.45
C LYS A 158 7.24 -17.71 22.80
N GLU A 159 6.98 -17.91 21.52
CA GLU A 159 7.46 -19.09 20.77
C GLU A 159 8.89 -18.94 20.24
N LYS A 160 9.52 -17.77 20.42
CA LYS A 160 10.84 -17.43 19.87
C LYS A 160 10.92 -17.65 18.35
N LYS A 161 9.83 -17.33 17.65
CA LYS A 161 9.69 -17.46 16.19
C LYS A 161 9.69 -16.10 15.52
N LEU A 162 10.11 -16.06 14.26
CA LEU A 162 9.90 -14.89 13.41
C LEU A 162 8.42 -14.77 13.03
N LEU A 163 7.98 -13.56 12.71
CA LEU A 163 6.63 -13.28 12.23
C LEU A 163 6.70 -12.99 10.72
N LEU A 164 5.92 -13.72 9.94
CA LEU A 164 5.65 -13.44 8.53
C LEU A 164 4.30 -12.75 8.43
N VAL A 165 4.31 -11.49 8.02
CA VAL A 165 3.11 -10.66 7.91
C VAL A 165 2.77 -10.45 6.45
N ASP A 166 1.57 -10.85 6.04
CA ASP A 166 1.00 -10.55 4.73
C ASP A 166 0.13 -9.28 4.83
N PHE A 167 0.62 -8.18 4.25
CA PHE A 167 -0.14 -6.94 4.09
C PHE A 167 -0.92 -7.04 2.78
N ASN A 168 -2.25 -7.14 2.87
CA ASN A 168 -3.14 -7.44 1.76
C ASN A 168 -4.40 -6.57 1.79
N ALA A 169 -5.27 -6.79 0.81
CA ALA A 169 -6.66 -6.34 0.82
C ALA A 169 -7.53 -7.32 0.02
N PRO A 170 -8.81 -7.51 0.37
CA PRO A 170 -9.67 -8.50 -0.28
C PRO A 170 -9.98 -8.16 -1.75
N TRP A 171 -9.84 -6.90 -2.18
CA TRP A 171 -10.13 -6.46 -3.56
C TRP A 171 -8.94 -6.59 -4.52
N CYS A 172 -7.75 -6.84 -3.98
CA CYS A 172 -6.47 -6.85 -4.67
C CYS A 172 -6.26 -8.18 -5.44
N PRO A 173 -6.17 -8.16 -6.80
CA PRO A 173 -6.02 -9.37 -7.60
C PRO A 173 -4.79 -10.21 -7.23
N SER A 174 -3.61 -9.60 -7.11
CA SER A 174 -2.37 -10.28 -6.72
C SER A 174 -2.44 -10.88 -5.32
N CYS A 175 -3.12 -10.22 -4.38
CA CYS A 175 -3.33 -10.72 -3.03
C CYS A 175 -4.19 -11.99 -3.04
N ILE A 176 -5.27 -11.99 -3.83
CA ILE A 176 -6.14 -13.15 -4.03
C ILE A 176 -5.38 -14.30 -4.72
N ARG A 177 -4.52 -14.01 -5.70
CA ARG A 177 -3.64 -15.02 -6.32
C ARG A 177 -2.73 -15.65 -5.26
N LEU A 178 -2.07 -14.83 -4.46
CA LEU A 178 -1.16 -15.31 -3.41
C LEU A 178 -1.88 -16.23 -2.41
N GLU A 179 -3.07 -15.83 -1.95
CA GLU A 179 -3.88 -16.63 -1.05
C GLU A 179 -4.32 -17.96 -1.69
N SER A 180 -4.85 -17.91 -2.92
CA SER A 180 -5.44 -19.09 -3.58
C SER A 180 -4.43 -20.03 -4.24
N GLU A 181 -3.26 -19.54 -4.64
CA GLU A 181 -2.29 -20.29 -5.46
C GLU A 181 -0.96 -20.56 -4.74
N ALA A 182 -0.65 -19.88 -3.64
CA ALA A 182 0.62 -20.05 -2.95
C ALA A 182 0.49 -20.49 -1.49
N PHE A 183 -0.41 -19.89 -0.71
CA PHE A 183 -0.45 -20.14 0.74
C PHE A 183 -0.88 -21.56 1.14
N GLY A 184 -1.58 -22.27 0.27
CA GLY A 184 -1.97 -23.67 0.47
C GLY A 184 -0.95 -24.70 0.01
N GLU A 185 0.07 -24.30 -0.75
CA GLU A 185 1.01 -25.22 -1.38
C GLU A 185 2.04 -25.78 -0.39
N ALA A 186 2.45 -27.03 -0.60
CA ALA A 186 3.29 -27.78 0.33
C ALA A 186 4.66 -27.09 0.55
N GLU A 187 5.24 -26.52 -0.51
CA GLU A 187 6.52 -25.81 -0.48
C GLU A 187 6.44 -24.56 0.39
N PHE A 188 5.36 -23.78 0.27
CA PHE A 188 5.14 -22.60 1.10
C PHE A 188 4.89 -22.98 2.55
N ILE A 189 4.03 -23.99 2.80
CA ILE A 189 3.76 -24.49 4.15
C ILE A 189 5.06 -24.93 4.83
N LYS A 190 5.90 -25.70 4.12
CA LYS A 190 7.19 -26.16 4.61
C LYS A 190 8.15 -25.00 4.90
N ALA A 191 8.29 -24.06 3.96
CA ALA A 191 9.15 -22.89 4.13
C ALA A 191 8.70 -22.01 5.31
N THR A 192 7.40 -21.99 5.60
CA THR A 192 6.80 -21.13 6.63
C THR A 192 6.49 -21.81 7.97
N GLU A 193 6.81 -23.10 8.14
CA GLU A 193 6.45 -23.88 9.33
C GLU A 193 6.99 -23.29 10.65
N LYS A 194 8.13 -22.58 10.57
CA LYS A 194 8.83 -21.98 11.71
C LYS A 194 8.43 -20.53 11.99
N PHE A 195 7.48 -19.99 11.25
CA PHE A 195 6.99 -18.63 11.44
C PHE A 195 5.65 -18.63 12.19
N ILE A 196 5.43 -17.57 12.97
CA ILE A 196 4.07 -17.09 13.20
C ILE A 196 3.64 -16.40 11.90
N LYS A 197 2.48 -16.75 11.35
CA LYS A 197 1.93 -16.12 10.15
C LYS A 197 0.82 -15.17 10.55
N PHE A 198 0.78 -13.95 10.02
CA PHE A 198 -0.27 -12.97 10.31
C PHE A 198 -0.76 -12.30 9.02
N SER A 199 -2.07 -12.22 8.84
CA SER A 199 -2.71 -11.58 7.70
C SER A 199 -3.29 -10.23 8.13
N LEU A 200 -2.95 -9.18 7.38
CA LEU A 200 -3.27 -7.80 7.71
C LEU A 200 -3.94 -7.13 6.51
N ASN A 201 -5.25 -6.91 6.60
CA ASN A 201 -5.97 -6.06 5.66
C ASN A 201 -5.64 -4.58 5.91
N VAL A 202 -4.94 -3.94 4.97
CA VAL A 202 -4.46 -2.55 5.10
C VAL A 202 -5.58 -1.51 5.11
N ASP A 203 -6.79 -1.87 4.66
CA ASP A 203 -7.94 -0.99 4.66
C ASP A 203 -8.74 -1.02 5.97
N LYS A 204 -8.52 -2.03 6.82
CA LYS A 204 -9.16 -2.09 8.14
C LYS A 204 -8.71 -0.86 8.95
N PRO A 205 -9.63 0.01 9.40
CA PRO A 205 -9.26 1.23 10.13
C PRO A 205 -8.34 0.98 11.31
N ALA A 206 -8.59 -0.09 12.08
CA ALA A 206 -7.78 -0.49 13.23
C ALA A 206 -6.34 -0.90 12.89
N LEU A 207 -6.06 -1.27 11.64
CA LEU A 207 -4.76 -1.78 11.17
C LEU A 207 -4.08 -0.84 10.16
N LYS A 208 -4.79 0.22 9.72
CA LYS A 208 -4.28 1.20 8.74
C LYS A 208 -2.99 1.87 9.19
N ASP A 209 -2.88 2.19 10.48
CA ASP A 209 -1.68 2.83 11.03
C ASP A 209 -0.49 1.87 11.10
N ILE A 210 -0.72 0.56 11.14
CA ILE A 210 0.33 -0.46 11.03
C ILE A 210 0.87 -0.46 9.60
N GLY A 211 0.00 -0.45 8.59
CA GLY A 211 0.40 -0.30 7.19
C GLY A 211 1.26 0.95 6.96
N LYS A 212 0.85 2.09 7.53
CA LYS A 212 1.65 3.33 7.49
C LYS A 212 2.99 3.18 8.21
N LYS A 213 3.00 2.59 9.41
CA LYS A 213 4.21 2.36 10.22
C LYS A 213 5.28 1.60 9.44
N TYR A 214 4.89 0.58 8.67
CA TYR A 214 5.82 -0.23 7.87
C TYR A 214 6.00 0.30 6.43
N GLY A 215 5.42 1.47 6.11
CA GLY A 215 5.56 2.13 4.82
C GLY A 215 5.03 1.29 3.66
N ILE A 216 3.89 0.62 3.85
CA ILE A 216 3.25 -0.19 2.81
C ILE A 216 2.70 0.74 1.74
N ARG A 217 3.28 0.66 0.53
CA ARG A 217 2.89 1.45 -0.65
C ARG A 217 2.30 0.63 -1.80
N GLY A 218 2.45 -0.69 -1.73
CA GLY A 218 1.90 -1.64 -2.69
C GLY A 218 1.49 -2.91 -1.98
N ILE A 219 0.51 -3.62 -2.52
CA ILE A 219 0.03 -4.89 -1.99
C ILE A 219 -0.07 -5.94 -3.10
N PRO A 220 0.14 -7.24 -2.80
CA PRO A 220 0.54 -7.75 -1.49
C PRO A 220 1.99 -7.34 -1.15
N THR A 221 2.25 -7.11 0.13
CA THR A 221 3.60 -6.98 0.66
C THR A 221 3.74 -7.94 1.82
N MET A 222 4.68 -8.88 1.74
CA MET A 222 5.03 -9.75 2.86
C MET A 222 6.26 -9.21 3.57
N ILE A 223 6.19 -9.08 4.89
CA ILE A 223 7.33 -8.68 5.72
C ILE A 223 7.66 -9.80 6.69
N VAL A 224 8.94 -10.17 6.72
CA VAL A 224 9.48 -10.98 7.82
C VAL A 224 10.03 -10.04 8.88
N MET A 225 9.56 -10.21 10.10
CA MET A 225 9.99 -9.40 11.25
C MET A 225 10.37 -10.27 12.43
N ASN A 226 11.22 -9.71 13.29
CA ASN A 226 11.56 -10.35 14.56
C ASN A 226 10.42 -10.17 15.59
N PRO A 227 10.48 -10.84 16.75
CA PRO A 227 9.46 -10.71 17.79
C PRO A 227 9.25 -9.30 18.36
N LYS A 228 10.18 -8.37 18.13
CA LYS A 228 10.05 -6.95 18.52
C LYS A 228 9.30 -6.13 17.46
N GLY A 229 8.94 -6.74 16.34
CA GLY A 229 8.30 -6.07 15.20
C GLY A 229 9.28 -5.30 14.33
N GLU A 230 10.58 -5.58 14.42
CA GLU A 230 11.59 -4.99 13.54
C GLU A 230 11.65 -5.78 12.22
N GLU A 231 11.56 -5.07 11.10
CA GLU A 231 11.64 -5.63 9.76
C GLU A 231 13.04 -6.20 9.49
N LEU A 232 13.09 -7.45 9.01
CA LEU A 232 14.32 -8.14 8.61
C LEU A 232 14.42 -8.25 7.09
N THR A 233 13.32 -8.55 6.42
CA THR A 233 13.22 -8.53 4.96
C THR A 233 11.77 -8.33 4.53
N ARG A 234 11.61 -8.03 3.23
CA ARG A 234 10.34 -7.78 2.58
C ARG A 234 10.31 -8.47 1.22
N ILE A 235 9.17 -9.03 0.88
CA ILE A 235 8.85 -9.64 -0.41
C ILE A 235 7.64 -8.87 -0.95
N LEU A 236 7.75 -8.39 -2.18
CA LEU A 236 6.74 -7.57 -2.83
C LEU A 236 6.01 -8.38 -3.91
N ASP A 237 4.71 -8.14 -4.03
CA ASP A 237 3.81 -8.68 -5.05
C ASP A 237 3.61 -10.20 -4.98
N TYR A 238 2.75 -10.71 -5.87
CA TYR A 238 2.53 -12.14 -6.05
C TYR A 238 3.82 -12.81 -6.54
N LYS A 239 4.10 -13.99 -5.96
CA LYS A 239 5.13 -14.92 -6.42
C LYS A 239 4.52 -16.32 -6.41
N PRO A 240 4.76 -17.14 -7.45
CA PRO A 240 4.40 -18.56 -7.41
C PRO A 240 4.99 -19.26 -6.19
N ALA A 241 4.29 -20.25 -5.64
CA ALA A 241 4.68 -20.90 -4.39
C ALA A 241 6.14 -21.38 -4.34
N PRO A 242 6.70 -22.00 -5.40
CA PRO A 242 8.10 -22.43 -5.39
C PRO A 242 9.09 -21.27 -5.31
N VAL A 243 8.78 -20.15 -5.99
CA VAL A 243 9.61 -18.94 -5.97
C VAL A 243 9.55 -18.29 -4.59
N LEU A 244 8.35 -18.13 -4.04
CA LEU A 244 8.15 -17.57 -2.71
C LEU A 244 8.83 -18.41 -1.62
N ALA A 245 8.65 -19.73 -1.66
CA ALA A 245 9.29 -20.64 -0.72
C ALA A 245 10.82 -20.56 -0.80
N LYS A 246 11.38 -20.44 -2.01
CA LYS A 246 12.82 -20.26 -2.22
C LYS A 246 13.32 -18.95 -1.64
N GLU A 247 12.63 -17.83 -1.86
CA GLU A 247 13.01 -16.53 -1.28
C GLU A 247 13.00 -16.56 0.26
N ILE A 248 11.97 -17.18 0.85
CA ILE A 248 11.88 -17.37 2.31
C ILE A 248 13.02 -18.25 2.82
N ALA A 249 13.37 -19.33 2.11
CA ALA A 249 14.47 -20.22 2.47
C ALA A 249 15.84 -19.53 2.38
N ILE A 250 16.08 -18.73 1.34
CA ILE A 250 17.30 -17.91 1.19
C ILE A 250 17.43 -16.95 2.37
N PHE A 251 16.35 -16.25 2.72
CA PHE A 251 16.34 -15.40 3.89
C PHE A 251 16.65 -16.17 5.18
N GLN A 252 16.03 -17.35 5.37
CA GLN A 252 16.28 -18.18 6.55
C GLN A 252 17.73 -18.63 6.69
N ALA A 253 18.43 -18.85 5.57
CA ALA A 253 19.84 -19.23 5.48
C ALA A 253 20.82 -18.05 5.63
N SER A 254 20.34 -16.81 5.46
CA SER A 254 21.16 -15.61 5.63
C SER A 254 21.48 -15.34 7.12
N ASN A 255 22.47 -14.46 7.37
CA ASN A 255 22.82 -14.02 8.72
C ASN A 255 21.74 -13.13 9.40
N LYS A 256 20.60 -12.87 8.73
CA LYS A 256 19.45 -12.12 9.26
C LYS A 256 19.86 -10.78 9.90
N ALA A 257 20.86 -10.12 9.31
CA ALA A 257 21.33 -8.82 9.76
C ALA A 257 20.15 -7.84 9.75
N THR A 258 20.08 -7.01 10.78
CA THR A 258 19.05 -5.97 10.86
C THR A 258 19.30 -4.89 9.80
N LEU A 259 18.24 -4.16 9.42
CA LEU A 259 18.37 -3.01 8.52
C LEU A 259 19.42 -1.99 9.02
N THR A 260 19.53 -1.83 10.34
CA THR A 260 20.50 -0.92 10.97
C THR A 260 21.95 -1.37 10.75
N GLU A 261 22.23 -2.67 10.88
CA GLU A 261 23.56 -3.22 10.63
C GLU A 261 23.93 -3.15 9.15
N LEU A 262 22.98 -3.47 8.25
CA LEU A 262 23.17 -3.35 6.81
C LEU A 262 23.49 -1.90 6.41
N ARG A 263 22.77 -0.91 6.96
CA ARG A 263 23.04 0.52 6.70
C ARG A 263 24.45 0.92 7.07
N LYS A 264 24.91 0.56 8.28
CA LYS A 264 26.28 0.88 8.71
C LYS A 264 27.33 0.33 7.76
N LYS A 265 27.16 -0.91 7.29
CA LYS A 265 28.05 -1.53 6.31
C LYS A 265 28.00 -0.82 4.95
N ALA A 266 26.81 -0.54 4.46
CA ALA A 266 26.62 0.14 3.18
C ALA A 266 27.21 1.56 3.16
N GLU A 267 27.05 2.31 4.25
CA GLU A 267 27.64 3.63 4.46
C GLU A 267 29.18 3.57 4.52
N ALA A 268 29.73 2.49 5.09
CA ALA A 268 31.17 2.20 5.06
C ALA A 268 31.69 1.73 3.69
N GLY A 269 30.83 1.62 2.67
CA GLY A 269 31.22 1.27 1.30
C GLY A 269 31.06 -0.22 0.94
N ASP A 270 30.48 -1.04 1.81
CA ASP A 270 30.22 -2.45 1.51
C ASP A 270 29.19 -2.58 0.37
N LEU A 271 29.63 -3.16 -0.75
CA LEU A 271 28.83 -3.28 -1.98
C LEU A 271 27.66 -4.24 -1.81
N GLU A 272 27.82 -5.32 -1.06
CA GLU A 272 26.78 -6.31 -0.86
C GLU A 272 25.66 -5.73 0.02
N ALA A 273 26.03 -5.03 1.09
CA ALA A 273 25.09 -4.33 1.93
C ALA A 273 24.31 -3.26 1.16
N ARG A 274 24.96 -2.53 0.22
CA ARG A 274 24.27 -1.59 -0.68
C ARG A 274 23.24 -2.28 -1.56
N LYS A 275 23.60 -3.42 -2.17
CA LYS A 275 22.69 -4.22 -3.01
C LYS A 275 21.48 -4.72 -2.24
N VAL A 276 21.71 -5.30 -1.06
CA VAL A 276 20.63 -5.78 -0.18
C VAL A 276 19.70 -4.63 0.21
N LEU A 277 20.24 -3.47 0.62
CA LEU A 277 19.41 -2.31 0.96
C LEU A 277 18.67 -1.72 -0.25
N ALA A 278 19.28 -1.78 -1.43
CA ALA A 278 18.63 -1.36 -2.68
C ALA A 278 17.46 -2.28 -3.05
N ASP A 279 17.63 -3.60 -2.97
CA ASP A 279 16.54 -4.56 -3.19
C ASP A 279 15.41 -4.36 -2.18
N GLN A 280 15.73 -4.16 -0.90
CA GLN A 280 14.73 -3.88 0.13
C GLN A 280 14.03 -2.54 -0.07
N ALA A 281 14.77 -1.51 -0.48
CA ALA A 281 14.20 -0.20 -0.83
C ALA A 281 13.27 -0.31 -2.02
N TYR A 282 13.64 -1.08 -3.04
CA TYR A 282 12.80 -1.32 -4.22
C TYR A 282 11.53 -2.08 -3.86
N ALA A 283 11.63 -3.14 -3.06
CA ALA A 283 10.48 -3.87 -2.53
C ALA A 283 9.59 -2.98 -1.64
N ALA A 284 10.14 -1.93 -1.03
CA ALA A 284 9.38 -0.95 -0.28
C ALA A 284 8.84 0.20 -1.14
N LEU A 285 9.12 0.23 -2.46
CA LEU A 285 8.84 1.34 -3.38
C LEU A 285 9.48 2.67 -2.94
N LYS A 286 10.70 2.62 -2.39
CA LYS A 286 11.58 3.76 -2.06
C LYS A 286 12.62 3.96 -3.15
N PHE A 287 12.19 4.37 -4.34
CA PHE A 287 13.08 4.45 -5.50
C PHE A 287 14.26 5.41 -5.28
N GLU A 288 14.08 6.49 -4.51
CA GLU A 288 15.16 7.40 -4.12
C GLU A 288 16.26 6.70 -3.29
N ASP A 289 15.87 5.80 -2.40
CA ASP A 289 16.83 5.02 -1.59
C ASP A 289 17.57 4.00 -2.47
N VAL A 290 16.91 3.41 -3.47
CA VAL A 290 17.58 2.52 -4.44
C VAL A 290 18.66 3.28 -5.19
N VAL A 291 18.33 4.46 -5.72
CA VAL A 291 19.29 5.34 -6.42
C VAL A 291 20.43 5.72 -5.49
N LYS A 292 20.14 6.10 -4.23
CA LYS A 292 21.16 6.41 -3.21
C LYS A 292 22.17 5.28 -3.02
N TRP A 293 21.70 4.03 -2.97
CA TRP A 293 22.59 2.89 -2.70
C TRP A 293 23.34 2.40 -3.94
N LEU A 294 22.70 2.38 -5.11
CA LEU A 294 23.28 1.79 -6.33
C LEU A 294 23.99 2.79 -7.23
N ALA A 295 23.48 4.01 -7.42
CA ALA A 295 24.09 4.96 -8.36
C ALA A 295 25.59 5.22 -8.09
N PRO A 296 26.06 5.36 -6.83
CA PRO A 296 27.48 5.57 -6.55
C PRO A 296 28.38 4.37 -6.87
N THR A 297 27.83 3.18 -7.12
CA THR A 297 28.62 1.97 -7.43
C THR A 297 29.05 1.93 -8.89
N GLY A 298 28.47 2.77 -9.76
CA GLY A 298 28.65 2.69 -11.21
C GLY A 298 27.95 1.50 -11.88
N GLU A 299 27.26 0.64 -11.11
CA GLU A 299 26.50 -0.49 -11.63
C GLU A 299 25.35 0.00 -12.52
N GLN A 300 25.23 -0.60 -13.71
CA GLN A 300 24.07 -0.46 -14.56
C GLN A 300 23.22 -1.71 -14.42
N SER A 301 22.07 -1.58 -13.75
CA SER A 301 21.12 -2.67 -13.56
C SER A 301 19.70 -2.19 -13.83
N LEU A 302 18.81 -3.11 -14.23
CA LEU A 302 17.37 -2.82 -14.40
C LEU A 302 16.75 -2.29 -13.10
N LEU A 303 17.27 -2.70 -11.95
CA LEU A 303 16.85 -2.22 -10.64
C LEU A 303 17.11 -0.71 -10.48
N LEU A 304 18.33 -0.26 -10.83
CA LEU A 304 18.67 1.16 -10.82
C LEU A 304 17.88 1.91 -11.91
N ALA A 305 17.78 1.35 -13.11
CA ALA A 305 17.07 1.96 -14.23
C ALA A 305 15.61 2.26 -13.92
N ASN A 306 14.87 1.25 -13.45
CA ASN A 306 13.50 1.42 -13.00
C ASN A 306 13.38 2.47 -11.89
N SER A 307 14.31 2.47 -10.95
CA SER A 307 14.28 3.42 -9.83
C SER A 307 14.53 4.86 -10.27
N GLU A 308 15.51 5.11 -11.13
CA GLU A 308 15.76 6.44 -11.68
C GLU A 308 14.56 6.94 -12.51
N ILE A 309 13.96 6.07 -13.33
CA ILE A 309 12.75 6.40 -14.10
C ILE A 309 11.60 6.80 -13.17
N ARG A 310 11.33 6.04 -12.10
CA ARG A 310 10.27 6.34 -11.13
C ARG A 310 10.52 7.63 -10.33
N VAL A 311 11.78 7.92 -10.00
CA VAL A 311 12.16 9.20 -9.36
C VAL A 311 11.90 10.36 -10.32
N ALA A 312 12.31 10.22 -11.59
CA ALA A 312 12.09 11.24 -12.61
C ALA A 312 10.60 11.45 -12.93
N GLU A 313 9.82 10.36 -12.96
CA GLU A 313 8.36 10.38 -13.08
C GLU A 313 7.73 11.20 -11.94
N SER A 314 8.09 10.91 -10.68
CA SER A 314 7.57 11.67 -9.53
C SER A 314 7.91 13.16 -9.61
N ALA A 315 9.11 13.50 -10.08
CA ALA A 315 9.50 14.90 -10.29
C ALA A 315 8.68 15.56 -11.41
N TYR A 316 8.43 14.86 -12.52
CA TYR A 316 7.59 15.32 -13.61
C TYR A 316 6.10 15.48 -13.25
N GLU A 317 5.56 14.58 -12.42
CA GLU A 317 4.19 14.70 -11.93
C GLU A 317 4.00 15.91 -11.03
N LYS A 318 4.99 16.21 -10.18
CA LYS A 318 4.99 17.38 -9.29
C LYS A 318 5.17 18.69 -10.05
N ASP A 319 6.08 18.72 -11.03
CA ASP A 319 6.33 19.88 -11.88
C ASP A 319 6.62 19.44 -13.32
N LYS A 320 5.71 19.80 -14.23
CA LYS A 320 5.79 19.45 -15.64
C LYS A 320 7.02 20.04 -16.34
N LYS A 321 7.72 21.01 -15.75
CA LYS A 321 9.02 21.51 -16.24
C LYS A 321 10.11 20.42 -16.26
N ASN A 322 9.97 19.36 -15.46
CA ASN A 322 10.91 18.24 -15.44
C ASN A 322 10.73 17.27 -16.64
N ALA A 323 9.86 17.57 -17.61
CA ALA A 323 9.61 16.71 -18.76
C ALA A 323 10.89 16.37 -19.56
N ALA A 324 11.80 17.33 -19.72
CA ALA A 324 13.04 17.12 -20.47
C ALA A 324 13.98 16.12 -19.76
N GLU A 325 14.12 16.22 -18.44
CA GLU A 325 14.92 15.28 -17.66
C GLU A 325 14.28 13.89 -17.64
N TYR A 326 12.95 13.83 -17.43
CA TYR A 326 12.22 12.56 -17.45
C TYR A 326 12.37 11.81 -18.78
N ARG A 327 12.24 12.54 -19.89
CA ARG A 327 12.49 12.04 -21.24
C ARG A 327 13.91 11.49 -21.38
N LYS A 328 14.91 12.26 -20.96
CA LYS A 328 16.33 11.87 -21.05
C LYS A 328 16.62 10.61 -20.23
N THR A 329 15.99 10.45 -19.06
CA THR A 329 16.11 9.24 -18.24
C THR A 329 15.61 8.01 -18.99
N PHE A 330 14.45 8.09 -19.65
CA PHE A 330 13.96 6.99 -20.51
C PHE A 330 14.91 6.69 -21.66
N GLU A 331 15.31 7.69 -22.44
CA GLU A 331 16.18 7.52 -23.61
C GLU A 331 17.51 6.83 -23.22
N ARG A 332 18.10 7.24 -22.09
CA ARG A 332 19.30 6.60 -21.54
C ARG A 332 19.08 5.13 -21.24
N TRP A 333 18.05 4.79 -20.46
CA TRP A 333 17.88 3.41 -19.99
C TRP A 333 17.37 2.46 -21.07
N ILE A 334 16.57 2.95 -22.02
CA ILE A 334 16.21 2.20 -23.23
C ILE A 334 17.46 1.89 -24.06
N ALA A 335 18.41 2.83 -24.18
CA ALA A 335 19.66 2.59 -24.90
C ALA A 335 20.57 1.56 -24.21
N VAL A 336 20.55 1.50 -22.87
CA VAL A 336 21.34 0.52 -22.09
C VAL A 336 20.70 -0.87 -22.12
N PHE A 337 19.36 -0.96 -22.03
CA PHE A 337 18.63 -2.22 -21.95
C PHE A 337 17.60 -2.41 -23.07
N PRO A 338 17.97 -2.29 -24.37
CA PRO A 338 17.02 -2.18 -25.47
C PRO A 338 16.13 -3.42 -25.65
N HIS A 339 16.59 -4.59 -25.19
CA HIS A 339 15.91 -5.89 -25.34
C HIS A 339 15.20 -6.36 -24.06
N SER A 340 15.20 -5.54 -23.00
CA SER A 340 14.52 -5.89 -21.75
C SER A 340 13.00 -5.75 -21.89
N ILE A 341 12.25 -6.51 -21.08
CA ILE A 341 10.80 -6.31 -20.94
C ILE A 341 10.48 -4.90 -20.44
N ASP A 342 11.31 -4.35 -19.54
CA ASP A 342 11.15 -2.99 -19.04
C ASP A 342 11.26 -1.97 -20.18
N ALA A 343 12.21 -2.13 -21.10
CA ALA A 343 12.30 -1.24 -22.27
C ALA A 343 11.10 -1.38 -23.23
N ILE A 344 10.44 -2.55 -23.27
CA ILE A 344 9.18 -2.70 -24.02
C ILE A 344 8.06 -1.86 -23.40
N GLU A 345 8.03 -1.77 -22.06
CA GLU A 345 7.06 -0.94 -21.32
C GLU A 345 7.42 0.56 -21.31
N TRP A 346 8.72 0.89 -21.24
CA TRP A 346 9.20 2.26 -21.21
C TRP A 346 9.00 3.00 -22.54
N ARG A 347 9.08 2.31 -23.68
CA ARG A 347 8.90 2.93 -25.01
C ARG A 347 7.50 3.56 -25.18
N PRO A 348 6.38 2.88 -24.90
CA PRO A 348 5.06 3.50 -24.88
C PRO A 348 4.94 4.70 -23.93
N GLU A 349 5.54 4.65 -22.74
CA GLU A 349 5.54 5.79 -21.80
C GLU A 349 6.32 6.99 -22.34
N LEU A 350 7.49 6.75 -22.96
CA LEU A 350 8.25 7.76 -23.67
C LEU A 350 7.45 8.34 -24.85
N MET A 351 6.76 7.49 -25.63
CA MET A 351 5.89 7.93 -26.71
C MET A 351 4.74 8.81 -26.20
N LYS A 352 4.11 8.48 -25.06
CA LYS A 352 3.08 9.31 -24.42
C LYS A 352 3.64 10.66 -24.00
N LEU A 353 4.83 10.68 -23.39
CA LEU A 353 5.52 11.92 -22.99
C LEU A 353 5.82 12.82 -24.20
N ILE A 354 6.31 12.26 -25.31
CA ILE A 354 6.57 12.99 -26.56
C ILE A 354 5.28 13.47 -27.20
N LYS A 355 4.23 12.64 -27.19
CA LYS A 355 2.93 12.95 -27.81
C LYS A 355 2.22 14.09 -27.09
N GLY A 356 2.31 14.14 -25.75
CA GLY A 356 1.61 15.13 -24.94
C GLY A 356 0.11 15.16 -25.26
N GLU A 357 -0.41 16.34 -25.60
CA GLU A 357 -1.82 16.51 -26.00
C GLU A 357 -2.09 16.33 -27.50
N SER A 358 -1.05 16.04 -28.30
CA SER A 358 -1.18 15.87 -29.75
C SER A 358 -2.03 14.65 -30.08
N LYS A 359 -2.94 14.81 -31.05
CA LYS A 359 -3.69 13.68 -31.61
C LYS A 359 -2.86 12.87 -32.59
N GLU A 360 -1.91 13.51 -33.25
CA GLU A 360 -1.09 12.93 -34.32
C GLU A 360 0.25 12.42 -33.79
N ALA A 361 0.68 11.27 -34.33
CA ALA A 361 1.99 10.68 -34.05
C ALA A 361 3.07 11.35 -34.92
N SER A 362 4.09 11.91 -34.27
CA SER A 362 5.27 12.45 -34.93
C SER A 362 6.11 11.33 -35.58
N ALA A 363 7.05 11.70 -36.46
CA ALA A 363 8.00 10.74 -37.05
C ALA A 363 8.83 10.01 -35.97
N GLU A 364 9.17 10.72 -34.89
CA GLU A 364 9.88 10.16 -33.73
C GLU A 364 9.04 9.09 -33.01
N ILE A 365 7.77 9.37 -32.72
CA ILE A 365 6.84 8.39 -32.12
C ILE A 365 6.73 7.15 -33.00
N LYS A 366 6.61 7.33 -34.31
CA LYS A 366 6.52 6.20 -35.25
C LYS A 366 7.80 5.36 -35.26
N LYS A 367 8.97 5.99 -35.14
CA LYS A 367 10.26 5.29 -35.04
C LYS A 367 10.35 4.46 -33.75
N ILE A 368 10.11 5.08 -32.59
CA ILE A 368 10.15 4.41 -31.29
C ILE A 368 9.13 3.26 -31.25
N GLY A 369 7.92 3.50 -31.78
CA GLY A 369 6.89 2.49 -31.87
C GLY A 369 7.29 1.32 -32.77
N ALA A 370 7.87 1.57 -33.94
CA ALA A 370 8.35 0.50 -34.82
C ALA A 370 9.44 -0.37 -34.18
N GLU A 371 10.38 0.24 -33.44
CA GLU A 371 11.36 -0.49 -32.64
C GLU A 371 10.69 -1.35 -31.57
N ASN A 372 9.70 -0.80 -30.85
CA ASN A 372 8.98 -1.54 -29.82
C ASN A 372 8.22 -2.74 -30.39
N ILE A 373 7.52 -2.55 -31.51
CA ILE A 373 6.80 -3.63 -32.21
C ILE A 373 7.77 -4.74 -32.64
N SER A 374 8.98 -4.38 -33.10
CA SER A 374 10.01 -5.36 -33.48
C SER A 374 10.46 -6.21 -32.30
N GLU A 375 10.73 -5.60 -31.14
CA GLU A 375 11.12 -6.34 -29.92
C GLU A 375 9.97 -7.23 -29.42
N ILE A 376 8.74 -6.72 -29.42
CA ILE A 376 7.55 -7.52 -29.08
C ILE A 376 7.41 -8.72 -30.01
N GLN A 377 7.56 -8.54 -31.32
CA GLN A 377 7.38 -9.61 -32.30
C GLN A 377 8.40 -10.74 -32.10
N LYS A 378 9.67 -10.42 -31.81
CA LYS A 378 10.69 -11.43 -31.48
C LYS A 378 10.27 -12.32 -30.31
N LEU A 379 9.70 -11.71 -29.25
CA LEU A 379 9.24 -12.46 -28.08
C LEU A 379 7.92 -13.19 -28.33
N LEU A 380 7.07 -12.73 -29.25
CA LEU A 380 5.88 -13.49 -29.65
C LEU A 380 6.26 -14.75 -30.44
N ASP A 381 7.30 -14.67 -31.28
CA ASP A 381 7.74 -15.76 -32.16
C ASP A 381 8.63 -16.80 -31.46
N ASP A 382 9.29 -16.44 -30.36
CA ASP A 382 10.18 -17.34 -29.60
C ASP A 382 9.70 -17.52 -28.15
N GLU A 383 9.12 -18.70 -27.86
CA GLU A 383 8.63 -19.07 -26.54
C GLU A 383 9.73 -19.13 -25.48
N LYS A 384 10.92 -19.62 -25.84
CA LYS A 384 12.03 -19.75 -24.90
C LYS A 384 12.56 -18.37 -24.52
N ALA A 385 12.81 -17.52 -25.52
CA ALA A 385 13.26 -16.15 -25.28
C ALA A 385 12.24 -15.35 -24.46
N ARG A 386 10.94 -15.55 -24.72
CA ARG A 386 9.87 -14.97 -23.92
C ARG A 386 9.92 -15.43 -22.46
N ALA A 387 10.00 -16.74 -22.22
CA ALA A 387 10.07 -17.28 -20.86
C ALA A 387 11.28 -16.74 -20.09
N GLU A 388 12.46 -16.71 -20.73
CA GLU A 388 13.70 -16.18 -20.13
C GLU A 388 13.60 -14.68 -19.82
N THR A 389 12.97 -13.91 -20.70
CA THR A 389 12.79 -12.45 -20.53
C THR A 389 11.81 -12.12 -19.40
N PHE A 390 10.71 -12.87 -19.27
CA PHE A 390 9.74 -12.64 -18.19
C PHE A 390 10.22 -13.18 -16.83
N ALA A 391 11.11 -14.18 -16.81
CA ALA A 391 11.65 -14.76 -15.58
C ALA A 391 12.48 -13.77 -14.73
N VAL A 392 13.02 -12.71 -15.34
CA VAL A 392 13.79 -11.66 -14.63
C VAL A 392 12.93 -10.52 -14.10
N ASN A 393 11.63 -10.50 -14.41
CA ASN A 393 10.74 -9.44 -13.99
C ASN A 393 10.52 -9.49 -12.46
N LYS A 394 10.85 -8.39 -11.78
CA LYS A 394 10.68 -8.29 -10.32
C LYS A 394 9.25 -7.92 -9.91
N PHE A 395 8.46 -7.30 -10.78
CA PHE A 395 7.14 -6.73 -10.45
C PHE A 395 6.06 -7.14 -11.47
N GLY A 396 4.86 -7.47 -10.99
CA GLY A 396 3.77 -7.90 -11.86
C GLY A 396 4.06 -9.25 -12.51
N ASP A 397 4.11 -10.33 -11.71
CA ASP A 397 4.28 -11.68 -12.25
C ASP A 397 3.18 -12.00 -13.28
N MET A 398 3.61 -12.08 -14.54
CA MET A 398 2.77 -12.41 -15.69
C MET A 398 2.85 -13.89 -16.05
N THR A 399 3.24 -14.76 -15.12
CA THR A 399 3.33 -16.21 -15.39
C THR A 399 1.99 -16.72 -15.91
N GLY A 400 1.99 -17.25 -17.14
CA GLY A 400 0.79 -17.73 -17.85
C GLY A 400 0.00 -16.66 -18.61
N PHE A 401 0.48 -15.41 -18.62
CA PHE A 401 -0.11 -14.25 -19.30
C PHE A 401 0.89 -13.49 -20.18
N GLU A 402 2.13 -13.97 -20.32
CA GLU A 402 3.25 -13.27 -20.96
C GLU A 402 2.94 -12.86 -22.39
N LYS A 403 2.33 -13.78 -23.16
CA LYS A 403 1.93 -13.51 -24.55
C LYS A 403 0.80 -12.49 -24.63
N ALA A 404 -0.15 -12.53 -23.69
CA ALA A 404 -1.23 -11.56 -23.63
C ALA A 404 -0.74 -10.17 -23.21
N GLU A 405 0.26 -10.10 -22.32
CA GLU A 405 0.93 -8.87 -21.96
C GLU A 405 1.62 -8.24 -23.17
N LEU A 406 2.42 -9.02 -23.90
CA LEU A 406 3.08 -8.55 -25.13
C LEU A 406 2.09 -8.05 -26.19
N LEU A 407 1.00 -8.78 -26.42
CA LEU A 407 -0.06 -8.35 -27.35
C LEU A 407 -0.79 -7.09 -26.86
N SER A 408 -0.99 -6.94 -25.55
CA SER A 408 -1.56 -5.72 -24.94
C SER A 408 -0.63 -4.51 -25.17
N GLN A 409 0.67 -4.68 -24.95
CA GLN A 409 1.68 -3.66 -25.24
C GLN A 409 1.75 -3.33 -26.74
N GLN A 410 1.59 -4.34 -27.61
CA GLN A 410 1.54 -4.18 -29.06
C GLN A 410 0.37 -3.29 -29.50
N ILE A 411 -0.82 -3.57 -28.95
CA ILE A 411 -2.05 -2.80 -29.19
C ILE A 411 -1.86 -1.34 -28.77
N GLU A 412 -1.33 -1.10 -27.57
CA GLU A 412 -1.09 0.27 -27.09
C GLU A 412 -0.06 1.01 -27.94
N THR A 413 1.03 0.33 -28.33
CA THR A 413 2.05 0.91 -29.23
C THR A 413 1.44 1.35 -30.56
N TYR A 414 0.63 0.50 -31.21
CA TYR A 414 -0.05 0.87 -32.45
C TYR A 414 -1.02 2.05 -32.27
N LYS A 415 -1.76 2.12 -31.16
CA LYS A 415 -2.63 3.27 -30.87
C LYS A 415 -1.85 4.57 -30.75
N LEU A 416 -0.70 4.54 -30.07
CA LEU A 416 0.16 5.72 -29.93
C LEU A 416 0.72 6.19 -31.27
N MET A 417 0.99 5.25 -32.20
CA MET A 417 1.39 5.51 -33.59
C MET A 417 0.25 5.96 -34.51
N ASN A 418 -1.00 6.03 -34.02
CA ASN A 418 -2.22 6.24 -34.82
C ASN A 418 -2.48 5.14 -35.88
N GLU A 419 -2.02 3.92 -35.65
CA GLU A 419 -2.17 2.75 -36.53
C GLU A 419 -3.39 1.90 -36.12
N THR A 420 -4.59 2.50 -36.17
CA THR A 420 -5.83 1.90 -35.64
C THR A 420 -6.11 0.49 -36.18
N LYS A 421 -5.95 0.27 -37.49
CA LYS A 421 -6.20 -1.04 -38.11
C LYS A 421 -5.31 -2.14 -37.51
N LYS A 422 -4.01 -1.87 -37.33
CA LYS A 422 -3.07 -2.83 -36.73
C LYS A 422 -3.36 -3.07 -35.25
N SER A 423 -3.79 -2.03 -34.53
CA SER A 423 -4.28 -2.17 -33.15
C SER A 423 -5.49 -3.11 -33.09
N GLU A 424 -6.44 -3.00 -34.02
CA GLU A 424 -7.63 -3.87 -34.07
C GLU A 424 -7.27 -5.32 -34.45
N GLU A 425 -6.37 -5.50 -35.42
CA GLU A 425 -5.85 -6.82 -35.79
C GLU A 425 -5.14 -7.50 -34.60
N SER A 426 -4.30 -6.75 -33.87
CA SER A 426 -3.61 -7.24 -32.67
C SER A 426 -4.60 -7.59 -31.54
N ALA A 427 -5.67 -6.80 -31.38
CA ALA A 427 -6.74 -7.11 -30.43
C ALA A 427 -7.49 -8.41 -30.78
N ALA A 428 -7.67 -8.71 -32.07
CA ALA A 428 -8.24 -9.98 -32.50
C ALA A 428 -7.30 -11.18 -32.23
N VAL A 429 -5.98 -10.99 -32.32
CA VAL A 429 -5.00 -12.00 -31.92
C VAL A 429 -5.03 -12.20 -30.40
N LEU A 430 -5.08 -11.11 -29.62
CA LEU A 430 -5.22 -11.18 -28.16
C LEU A 430 -6.52 -11.90 -27.75
N ALA A 431 -7.62 -11.69 -28.46
CA ALA A 431 -8.87 -12.41 -28.18
C ALA A 431 -8.73 -13.94 -28.32
N LYS A 432 -7.96 -14.41 -29.31
CA LYS A 432 -7.66 -15.84 -29.48
C LYS A 432 -6.79 -16.35 -28.34
N GLU A 433 -5.81 -15.58 -27.92
CA GLU A 433 -4.94 -15.93 -26.78
C GLU A 433 -5.73 -16.00 -25.47
N VAL A 434 -6.55 -14.99 -25.17
CA VAL A 434 -7.41 -14.95 -23.98
C VAL A 434 -8.35 -16.16 -23.93
N ALA A 435 -8.82 -16.65 -25.08
CA ALA A 435 -9.67 -17.83 -25.14
C ALA A 435 -8.97 -19.14 -24.76
N THR A 436 -7.63 -19.18 -24.73
CA THR A 436 -6.85 -20.36 -24.28
C THR A 436 -6.63 -20.38 -22.77
N PHE A 437 -6.90 -19.27 -22.07
CA PHE A 437 -6.66 -19.19 -20.63
C PHE A 437 -7.48 -20.22 -19.86
N ASN A 438 -6.81 -21.00 -19.01
CA ASN A 438 -7.44 -21.98 -18.13
C ASN A 438 -7.99 -21.32 -16.85
N LEU A 439 -8.89 -20.36 -17.01
CA LEU A 439 -9.48 -19.60 -15.91
C LEU A 439 -10.44 -20.46 -15.09
N SER A 440 -10.48 -20.24 -13.77
CA SER A 440 -11.36 -20.97 -12.84
C SER A 440 -11.82 -20.07 -11.69
N VAL A 441 -13.06 -20.27 -11.24
CA VAL A 441 -13.60 -19.60 -10.05
C VAL A 441 -12.93 -20.06 -8.74
N GLU A 442 -12.23 -21.20 -8.77
CA GLU A 442 -11.38 -21.69 -7.68
C GLU A 442 -10.03 -20.97 -7.61
N ARG A 443 -9.63 -20.31 -8.71
CA ARG A 443 -8.45 -19.44 -8.80
C ARG A 443 -8.86 -18.02 -9.17
N PRO A 444 -9.65 -17.35 -8.30
CA PRO A 444 -10.29 -16.10 -8.65
C PRO A 444 -9.29 -14.98 -8.96
N GLY A 445 -8.09 -15.02 -8.38
CA GLY A 445 -7.02 -14.06 -8.67
C GLY A 445 -6.60 -14.06 -10.14
N GLN A 446 -6.47 -15.24 -10.77
CA GLN A 446 -6.15 -15.35 -12.20
C GLN A 446 -7.25 -14.77 -13.08
N VAL A 447 -8.51 -15.01 -12.72
CA VAL A 447 -9.65 -14.41 -13.44
C VAL A 447 -9.55 -12.89 -13.40
N LEU A 448 -9.27 -12.32 -12.22
CA LEU A 448 -9.15 -10.88 -12.06
C LEU A 448 -7.97 -10.27 -12.81
N VAL A 449 -6.82 -10.95 -12.85
CA VAL A 449 -5.65 -10.55 -13.63
C VAL A 449 -5.91 -10.65 -15.15
N ALA A 450 -6.78 -11.57 -15.58
CA ALA A 450 -7.15 -11.71 -16.98
C ALA A 450 -8.11 -10.62 -17.49
N LEU A 451 -8.90 -9.98 -16.61
CA LEU A 451 -9.94 -9.01 -17.01
C LEU A 451 -9.42 -7.82 -17.84
N PRO A 452 -8.26 -7.20 -17.52
CA PRO A 452 -7.65 -6.20 -18.39
C PRO A 452 -7.38 -6.71 -19.81
N TYR A 453 -6.84 -7.92 -19.98
CA TYR A 453 -6.59 -8.51 -21.30
C TYR A 453 -7.89 -8.81 -22.06
N ILE A 454 -8.88 -9.39 -21.39
CA ILE A 454 -10.23 -9.62 -21.95
C ILE A 454 -10.83 -8.29 -22.46
N LYS A 455 -10.67 -7.21 -21.68
CA LYS A 455 -11.14 -5.88 -22.08
C LYS A 455 -10.35 -5.32 -23.26
N THR A 456 -9.03 -5.41 -23.25
CA THR A 456 -8.16 -4.95 -24.35
C THR A 456 -8.44 -5.71 -25.64
N ALA A 457 -8.81 -7.00 -25.54
CA ALA A 457 -9.28 -7.85 -26.63
C ALA A 457 -10.70 -7.51 -27.13
N ASN A 458 -11.36 -6.50 -26.56
CA ASN A 458 -12.74 -6.12 -26.83
C ASN A 458 -13.78 -7.23 -26.54
N MET A 459 -13.48 -8.14 -25.61
CA MET A 459 -14.34 -9.27 -25.23
C MET A 459 -15.22 -8.93 -24.01
N LYS A 460 -15.97 -7.83 -24.09
CA LYS A 460 -16.73 -7.27 -22.95
C LYS A 460 -17.72 -8.26 -22.33
N LYS A 461 -18.42 -9.03 -23.18
CA LYS A 461 -19.37 -10.05 -22.72
C LYS A 461 -18.68 -11.14 -21.89
N ASN A 462 -17.52 -11.61 -22.35
CA ASN A 462 -16.73 -12.60 -21.60
C ASN A 462 -16.25 -12.05 -20.25
N ALA A 463 -15.87 -10.77 -20.18
CA ALA A 463 -15.51 -10.13 -18.91
C ALA A 463 -16.68 -10.13 -17.92
N GLN A 464 -17.88 -9.77 -18.38
CA GLN A 464 -19.10 -9.83 -17.58
C GLN A 464 -19.40 -11.26 -17.11
N GLU A 465 -19.40 -12.24 -18.03
CA GLU A 465 -19.67 -13.65 -17.72
C GLU A 465 -18.71 -14.19 -16.66
N TRP A 466 -17.42 -13.83 -16.71
CA TRP A 466 -16.46 -14.24 -15.68
C TRP A 466 -16.72 -13.61 -14.32
N LEU A 467 -17.07 -12.31 -14.29
CA LEU A 467 -17.45 -11.64 -13.05
C LEU A 467 -18.73 -12.24 -12.44
N GLU A 468 -19.72 -12.59 -13.26
CA GLU A 468 -20.94 -13.27 -12.82
C GLU A 468 -20.66 -14.68 -12.28
N LYS A 469 -19.79 -15.45 -12.95
CA LYS A 469 -19.33 -16.76 -12.46
C LYS A 469 -18.63 -16.65 -11.11
N LEU A 470 -17.75 -15.65 -10.93
CA LEU A 470 -17.09 -15.38 -9.66
C LEU A 470 -18.10 -15.04 -8.55
N LEU A 471 -19.04 -14.14 -8.82
CA LEU A 471 -20.07 -13.79 -7.84
C LEU A 471 -20.97 -14.99 -7.52
N LYS A 472 -21.29 -15.84 -8.49
CA LYS A 472 -22.08 -17.06 -8.25
C LYS A 472 -21.35 -18.05 -7.36
N ALA A 473 -20.04 -18.23 -7.54
CA ALA A 473 -19.23 -19.11 -6.71
C ALA A 473 -18.98 -18.53 -5.31
N HIS A 474 -18.95 -17.20 -5.20
CA HIS A 474 -18.64 -16.46 -3.97
C HIS A 474 -19.73 -15.40 -3.69
N PRO A 475 -20.97 -15.80 -3.34
CA PRO A 475 -22.15 -14.92 -3.29
C PRO A 475 -22.09 -13.81 -2.25
N ASP A 476 -21.22 -13.97 -1.24
CA ASP A 476 -21.00 -13.04 -0.13
C ASP A 476 -19.79 -12.12 -0.37
N SER A 477 -19.16 -12.18 -1.54
CA SER A 477 -18.04 -11.30 -1.91
C SER A 477 -18.55 -9.93 -2.34
N ASP A 478 -18.41 -8.94 -1.47
CA ASP A 478 -18.64 -7.53 -1.79
C ASP A 478 -17.70 -7.04 -2.91
N VAL A 479 -16.49 -7.59 -2.99
CA VAL A 479 -15.50 -7.30 -4.04
C VAL A 479 -16.01 -7.66 -5.43
N TYR A 480 -16.47 -8.90 -5.66
CA TYR A 480 -16.93 -9.30 -7.01
C TYR A 480 -18.22 -8.58 -7.40
N LEU A 481 -19.09 -8.36 -6.42
CA LEU A 481 -20.29 -7.57 -6.60
C LEU A 481 -19.95 -6.14 -7.02
N MET A 482 -19.01 -5.49 -6.34
CA MET A 482 -18.55 -4.14 -6.70
C MET A 482 -17.84 -4.10 -8.06
N LYS A 483 -17.10 -5.15 -8.43
CA LYS A 483 -16.50 -5.23 -9.78
C LYS A 483 -17.56 -5.31 -10.88
N LEU A 484 -18.69 -5.99 -10.66
CA LEU A 484 -19.83 -5.98 -11.59
C LEU A 484 -20.50 -4.60 -11.67
N VAL A 485 -20.70 -3.93 -10.54
CA VAL A 485 -21.22 -2.55 -10.51
C VAL A 485 -20.35 -1.63 -11.37
N VAL A 486 -19.04 -1.61 -11.10
CA VAL A 486 -18.08 -0.77 -11.84
C VAL A 486 -17.99 -1.16 -13.31
N PHE A 487 -18.08 -2.45 -13.64
CA PHE A 487 -18.14 -2.92 -15.02
C PHE A 487 -19.34 -2.29 -15.76
N HIS A 488 -20.56 -2.45 -15.23
CA HIS A 488 -21.76 -1.91 -15.84
C HIS A 488 -21.74 -0.37 -15.91
N MET A 489 -21.24 0.31 -14.86
CA MET A 489 -21.08 1.77 -14.89
C MET A 489 -20.16 2.24 -16.02
N ARG A 490 -19.03 1.55 -16.25
CA ARG A 490 -18.09 1.88 -17.34
C ARG A 490 -18.71 1.68 -18.72
N GLU A 491 -19.57 0.67 -18.85
CA GLU A 491 -20.36 0.42 -20.06
C GLU A 491 -21.63 1.29 -20.16
N LYS A 492 -21.83 2.23 -19.21
CA LYS A 492 -23.01 3.11 -19.10
C LYS A 492 -24.33 2.35 -18.95
N GLN A 493 -24.28 1.13 -18.43
CA GLN A 493 -25.42 0.24 -18.18
C GLN A 493 -25.94 0.40 -16.75
N PHE A 494 -26.30 1.62 -16.35
CA PHE A 494 -26.65 1.93 -14.95
C PHE A 494 -27.86 1.13 -14.42
N ALA A 495 -28.82 0.79 -15.29
CA ALA A 495 -29.96 -0.05 -14.90
C ALA A 495 -29.54 -1.48 -14.52
N GLN A 496 -28.50 -2.02 -15.17
CA GLN A 496 -27.92 -3.31 -14.82
C GLN A 496 -27.01 -3.20 -13.58
N ALA A 497 -26.36 -2.06 -13.38
CA ALA A 497 -25.54 -1.81 -12.20
C ALA A 497 -26.37 -1.73 -10.90
N LEU A 498 -27.58 -1.15 -10.97
CA LEU A 498 -28.42 -0.85 -9.80
C LEU A 498 -28.65 -2.03 -8.84
N PRO A 499 -29.14 -3.22 -9.26
CA PRO A 499 -29.40 -4.31 -8.33
C PRO A 499 -28.13 -4.78 -7.60
N TYR A 500 -26.98 -4.75 -8.27
CA TYR A 500 -25.70 -5.09 -7.64
C TYR A 500 -25.25 -3.99 -6.66
N ALA A 501 -25.46 -2.71 -7.01
CA ALA A 501 -25.13 -1.57 -6.16
C ALA A 501 -25.99 -1.51 -4.89
N GLU A 502 -27.29 -1.79 -5.01
CA GLU A 502 -28.21 -1.90 -3.87
C GLU A 502 -27.80 -3.06 -2.96
N LYS A 503 -27.46 -4.22 -3.53
CA LYS A 503 -27.02 -5.39 -2.77
C LYS A 503 -25.73 -5.10 -2.00
N VAL A 504 -24.71 -4.50 -2.63
CA VAL A 504 -23.41 -4.27 -1.98
C VAL A 504 -23.47 -3.17 -0.91
N ALA A 505 -24.35 -2.18 -1.08
CA ALA A 505 -24.51 -1.06 -0.15
C ALA A 505 -25.04 -1.48 1.24
N VAL A 506 -25.74 -2.62 1.33
CA VAL A 506 -26.27 -3.15 2.60
C VAL A 506 -25.41 -4.27 3.21
N MET A 507 -24.31 -4.65 2.56
CA MET A 507 -23.40 -5.66 3.10
C MET A 507 -22.55 -5.10 4.23
N LYS A 508 -22.24 -5.96 5.21
CA LYS A 508 -21.26 -5.63 6.25
C LYS A 508 -19.87 -5.64 5.62
N SER A 509 -19.30 -4.46 5.39
CA SER A 509 -18.01 -4.28 4.74
C SER A 509 -17.24 -3.11 5.35
N ASP A 510 -15.91 -3.22 5.37
CA ASP A 510 -15.01 -2.09 5.72
C ASP A 510 -15.12 -0.93 4.70
N SER A 511 -15.69 -1.20 3.51
CA SER A 511 -15.92 -0.21 2.44
C SER A 511 -17.37 0.28 2.36
N ALA A 512 -18.21 0.01 3.36
CA ALA A 512 -19.65 0.31 3.31
C ALA A 512 -19.97 1.77 2.92
N LEU A 513 -19.25 2.74 3.48
CA LEU A 513 -19.46 4.16 3.16
C LEU A 513 -19.16 4.48 1.68
N TYR A 514 -18.10 3.88 1.13
CA TYR A 514 -17.75 4.03 -0.28
C TYR A 514 -18.84 3.42 -1.19
N TYR A 515 -19.40 2.28 -0.80
CA TYR A 515 -20.47 1.61 -1.54
C TYR A 515 -21.76 2.44 -1.60
N GLN A 516 -22.08 3.17 -0.53
CA GLN A 516 -23.20 4.13 -0.54
C GLN A 516 -22.98 5.25 -1.57
N GLY A 517 -21.74 5.76 -1.70
CA GLY A 517 -21.39 6.74 -2.73
C GLY A 517 -21.62 6.21 -4.14
N ILE A 518 -21.17 4.98 -4.41
CA ILE A 518 -21.39 4.32 -5.70
C ILE A 518 -22.89 4.13 -6.01
N LEU A 519 -23.69 3.69 -5.02
CA LEU A 519 -25.13 3.58 -5.20
C LEU A 519 -25.78 4.93 -5.53
N ALA A 520 -25.37 6.00 -4.84
CA ALA A 520 -25.86 7.35 -5.12
C ALA A 520 -25.50 7.81 -6.55
N ASP A 521 -24.29 7.53 -7.02
CA ASP A 521 -23.87 7.83 -8.40
C ASP A 521 -24.71 7.05 -9.43
N VAL A 522 -24.96 5.76 -9.20
CA VAL A 522 -25.83 4.95 -10.07
C VAL A 522 -27.25 5.52 -10.13
N LEU A 523 -27.82 5.89 -8.98
CA LEU A 523 -29.15 6.48 -8.89
C LEU A 523 -29.23 7.85 -9.58
N LYS A 524 -28.17 8.67 -9.46
CA LYS A 524 -28.04 9.95 -10.16
C LYS A 524 -28.11 9.77 -11.68
N GLU A 525 -27.31 8.85 -12.23
CA GLU A 525 -27.28 8.58 -13.68
C GLU A 525 -28.61 8.00 -14.19
N LEU A 526 -29.35 7.29 -13.33
CA LEU A 526 -30.72 6.85 -13.58
C LEU A 526 -31.78 7.94 -13.37
N LYS A 527 -31.39 9.19 -13.10
CA LYS A 527 -32.27 10.34 -12.83
C LYS A 527 -33.19 10.14 -11.61
N GLN A 528 -32.79 9.29 -10.66
CA GLN A 528 -33.53 9.05 -9.41
C GLN A 528 -33.00 9.95 -8.29
N LYS A 529 -33.11 11.28 -8.50
CA LYS A 529 -32.49 12.31 -7.64
C LYS A 529 -32.88 12.18 -6.16
N GLU A 530 -34.16 11.99 -5.86
CA GLU A 530 -34.64 11.90 -4.47
C GLU A 530 -34.03 10.71 -3.72
N LYS A 531 -33.96 9.53 -4.38
CA LYS A 531 -33.32 8.35 -3.80
C LYS A 531 -31.82 8.54 -3.63
N ALA A 532 -31.15 9.17 -4.60
CA ALA A 532 -29.73 9.48 -4.49
C ALA A 532 -29.45 10.41 -3.29
N MET A 533 -30.29 11.43 -3.09
CA MET A 533 -30.19 12.35 -1.94
C MET A 533 -30.43 11.66 -0.59
N ASP A 534 -31.38 10.73 -0.53
CA ASP A 534 -31.64 9.90 0.65
C ASP A 534 -30.44 9.01 0.99
N VAL A 535 -29.89 8.30 0.01
CA VAL A 535 -28.69 7.47 0.15
C VAL A 535 -27.51 8.28 0.67
N ILE A 536 -27.24 9.45 0.08
CA ILE A 536 -26.14 10.33 0.52
C ILE A 536 -26.36 10.80 1.97
N SER A 537 -27.58 11.18 2.32
CA SER A 537 -27.89 11.68 3.66
C SER A 537 -27.71 10.58 4.72
N LYS A 538 -28.13 9.35 4.41
CA LYS A 538 -27.88 8.18 5.26
C LYS A 538 -26.38 7.88 5.37
N ALA A 539 -25.65 7.91 4.27
CA ALA A 539 -24.21 7.69 4.24
C ALA A 539 -23.45 8.68 5.13
N LEU A 540 -23.76 9.96 5.04
CA LEU A 540 -23.14 11.02 5.85
C LEU A 540 -23.48 10.91 7.35
N ALA A 541 -24.56 10.22 7.72
CA ALA A 541 -24.95 9.97 9.10
C ALA A 541 -24.28 8.72 9.70
N MET A 542 -23.63 7.88 8.88
CA MET A 542 -22.94 6.68 9.34
C MET A 542 -21.77 7.02 10.29
N PRO A 543 -21.50 6.22 11.33
CA PRO A 543 -20.33 6.41 12.20
C PRO A 543 -19.01 6.48 11.42
N GLU A 544 -18.89 5.69 10.36
CA GLU A 544 -17.74 5.60 9.46
C GLU A 544 -17.42 6.93 8.76
N ALA A 545 -18.43 7.79 8.55
CA ALA A 545 -18.24 9.12 7.95
C ALA A 545 -17.46 10.09 8.87
N LYS A 546 -17.34 9.77 10.17
CA LYS A 546 -16.56 10.57 11.13
C LYS A 546 -15.09 10.17 11.19
N LEU A 547 -14.71 9.07 10.54
CA LEU A 547 -13.32 8.60 10.53
C LEU A 547 -12.49 9.46 9.56
N GLU A 548 -11.36 9.98 10.02
CA GLU A 548 -10.44 10.76 9.16
C GLU A 548 -9.99 9.94 7.94
N SER A 549 -9.90 8.62 8.08
CA SER A 549 -9.60 7.70 6.98
C SER A 549 -10.58 7.78 5.82
N ASN A 550 -11.81 8.26 6.05
CA ASN A 550 -12.90 8.34 5.08
C ASN A 550 -13.18 9.77 4.60
N LYS A 551 -12.38 10.76 4.99
CA LYS A 551 -12.57 12.17 4.63
C LYS A 551 -12.71 12.40 3.13
N SER A 552 -11.92 11.71 2.30
CA SER A 552 -12.03 11.82 0.84
C SER A 552 -13.36 11.27 0.30
N VAL A 553 -13.86 10.18 0.88
CA VAL A 553 -15.17 9.59 0.52
C VAL A 553 -16.29 10.55 0.91
N VAL A 554 -16.21 11.15 2.10
CA VAL A 554 -17.16 12.16 2.58
C VAL A 554 -17.17 13.39 1.68
N THR A 555 -16.00 13.91 1.28
CA THR A 555 -15.92 15.01 0.32
C THR A 555 -16.61 14.65 -0.99
N GLY A 556 -16.35 13.44 -1.52
CA GLY A 556 -17.02 12.96 -2.74
C GLY A 556 -18.55 12.90 -2.60
N LEU A 557 -19.06 12.41 -1.47
CA LEU A 557 -20.50 12.39 -1.16
C LEU A 557 -21.09 13.81 -1.09
N LEU A 558 -20.38 14.76 -0.49
CA LEU A 558 -20.82 16.16 -0.40
C LEU A 558 -20.83 16.84 -1.77
N ASP A 559 -19.84 16.57 -2.62
CA ASP A 559 -19.80 17.10 -3.98
C ASP A 559 -20.88 16.48 -4.87
N LEU A 560 -21.13 15.17 -4.72
CA LEU A 560 -22.26 14.50 -5.36
C LEU A 560 -23.59 15.14 -4.94
N LYS A 561 -23.77 15.38 -3.63
CA LYS A 561 -24.96 16.06 -3.08
C LYS A 561 -25.18 17.44 -3.71
N LYS A 562 -24.13 18.23 -3.90
CA LYS A 562 -24.21 19.56 -4.56
C LYS A 562 -24.57 19.46 -6.03
N SER A 563 -24.17 18.37 -6.69
CA SER A 563 -24.40 18.17 -8.13
C SER A 563 -25.82 17.68 -8.47
N LEU A 564 -26.56 17.21 -7.47
CA LEU A 564 -27.94 16.71 -7.59
C LEU A 564 -28.93 17.86 -7.49
#